data_AF-A0A4Q3DFZ0-F1
#
_entry.id   AF-A0A4Q3DFZ0-F1
#
_cell.length_a   1.000
_cell.length_b   1.000
_cell.length_c   1.000
_cell.angle_alpha   90.00
_cell.angle_beta   90.00
_cell.angle_gamma   90.00
#
_symmetry.space_group_name_H-M   'P 1'
#
loop_
_entity.id
_entity.type
_entity.pdbx_description
1 polymer ?
#
loop_
_entity_poly.entity_id
_entity_poly.type
_entity_poly.pdbx_seq_one_letter_code
_entity_poly.pdbx_strand_id
1 'polypeptide(L)'
;MILTGKRSIRLSLFMLMLLSAFQSFAQKTDTLSAPPPVLPGVYADPNLTVFNGKFYIYPTTDGTEGWQSTYFTCWSSDNLVNWKNEGIILDLPKDLSWAKVRAWAPAIAQKNGKYYFYYSADVNIGVAVADKPSGPFKDPLGKPLIAKGSVRGQVIDPMVFTDDDGAAYLYFGQGQCHAV
;
A
#
# COMPACT_ATOMS: atom_id res chain seq x y z
N MET A 1 16.20 37.24 -74.84
CA MET A 1 15.79 38.38 -74.02
C MET A 1 16.50 38.28 -72.67
N ILE A 2 17.22 39.35 -72.36
CA ILE A 2 18.01 39.71 -71.18
C ILE A 2 17.42 39.18 -69.84
N LEU A 3 18.23 38.61 -68.94
CA LEU A 3 18.65 39.21 -67.65
C LEU A 3 19.28 38.20 -66.66
N THR A 4 20.45 38.63 -66.20
CA THR A 4 21.27 38.19 -65.07
C THR A 4 20.56 38.16 -63.72
N GLY A 5 20.96 37.27 -62.81
CA GLY A 5 20.53 37.33 -61.41
C GLY A 5 21.42 36.59 -60.41
N LYS A 6 22.48 37.26 -59.90
CA LYS A 6 23.13 36.90 -58.63
C LYS A 6 22.14 37.13 -57.48
N ARG A 7 21.78 36.12 -56.68
CA ARG A 7 21.29 36.26 -55.29
C ARG A 7 21.71 35.03 -54.48
N SER A 8 22.88 35.12 -53.85
CA SER A 8 23.05 35.28 -52.39
C SER A 8 22.68 34.04 -51.58
N ILE A 9 23.72 33.23 -51.31
CA ILE A 9 23.77 32.22 -50.25
C ILE A 9 23.55 32.92 -48.91
N ARG A 10 22.32 32.95 -48.40
CA ARG A 10 22.03 33.30 -47.01
C ARG A 10 20.74 32.61 -46.57
N LEU A 11 20.77 31.29 -46.39
CA LEU A 11 19.71 30.60 -45.66
C LEU A 11 20.21 29.28 -45.05
N SER A 12 21.37 29.30 -44.37
CA SER A 12 21.92 28.08 -43.73
C SER A 12 22.24 28.23 -42.24
N LEU A 13 21.81 29.29 -41.57
CA LEU A 13 22.12 29.46 -40.13
C LEU A 13 20.91 29.45 -39.18
N PHE A 14 19.68 29.56 -39.66
CA PHE A 14 18.52 29.64 -38.77
C PHE A 14 17.88 28.27 -38.42
N MET A 15 18.17 27.22 -39.18
CA MET A 15 17.58 25.89 -38.97
C MET A 15 18.48 24.95 -38.15
N LEU A 16 19.67 25.40 -37.73
CA LEU A 16 20.56 24.65 -36.84
C LEU A 16 20.46 25.06 -35.36
N MET A 17 19.82 26.19 -35.03
CA MET A 17 19.64 26.65 -33.64
C MET A 17 18.37 26.13 -32.96
N LEU A 18 17.46 25.49 -33.69
CA LEU A 18 16.21 24.97 -33.14
C LEU A 18 16.29 23.50 -32.70
N LEU A 19 17.39 22.79 -32.98
CA LEU A 19 17.58 21.39 -32.56
C LEU A 19 18.31 21.22 -31.22
N SER A 20 18.84 22.28 -30.62
CA SER A 20 19.71 22.19 -29.43
C SER A 20 19.00 22.42 -28.08
N ALA A 21 17.68 22.58 -28.05
CA ALA A 21 16.93 22.91 -26.83
C ALA A 21 16.17 21.73 -26.18
N PHE A 22 16.30 20.50 -26.69
CA PHE A 22 15.93 19.33 -25.89
C PHE A 22 17.13 18.89 -25.05
N GLN A 23 17.48 19.70 -24.06
CA GLN A 23 18.21 19.15 -22.93
C GLN A 23 17.25 18.21 -22.21
N SER A 24 17.43 16.90 -22.41
CA SER A 24 16.89 15.90 -21.50
C SER A 24 17.39 16.27 -20.11
N PHE A 25 16.50 16.79 -19.27
CA PHE A 25 16.68 16.77 -17.83
C PHE A 25 16.65 15.30 -17.42
N ALA A 26 17.78 14.62 -17.56
CA ALA A 26 18.04 13.42 -16.79
C ALA A 26 18.10 13.88 -15.34
N GLN A 27 16.97 13.75 -14.63
CA GLN A 27 16.95 13.97 -13.19
C GLN A 27 17.99 13.02 -12.61
N LYS A 28 19.10 13.58 -12.12
CA LYS A 28 20.12 12.84 -11.39
C LYS A 28 19.47 12.45 -10.07
N THR A 29 18.69 11.38 -10.09
CA THR A 29 18.05 10.84 -8.90
C THR A 29 19.16 10.37 -7.98
N ASP A 30 19.35 11.07 -6.87
CA ASP A 30 20.22 10.63 -5.80
C ASP A 30 19.65 9.32 -5.25
N THR A 31 20.30 8.20 -5.56
CA THR A 31 19.93 6.86 -5.06
C THR A 31 20.59 6.54 -3.73
N LEU A 32 21.40 7.44 -3.16
CA LEU A 32 22.13 7.20 -1.91
C LEU A 32 21.39 7.72 -0.68
N SER A 33 20.46 8.66 -0.87
CA SER A 33 19.64 9.23 0.21
C SER A 33 18.20 8.72 0.07
N ALA A 34 17.75 7.89 1.02
CA ALA A 34 16.35 7.52 1.08
C ALA A 34 15.48 8.76 1.35
N PRO A 35 14.33 8.92 0.68
CA PRO A 35 13.40 9.99 1.01
C PRO A 35 12.88 9.79 2.45
N PRO A 36 12.41 10.88 3.10
CA PRO A 36 11.76 10.75 4.39
C PRO A 36 10.55 9.80 4.32
N PRO A 37 10.18 9.14 5.43
CA PRO A 37 8.96 8.35 5.50
C PRO A 37 7.74 9.18 5.12
N VAL A 38 6.80 8.58 4.38
CA VAL A 38 5.57 9.27 3.95
C VAL A 38 4.56 9.46 5.07
N LEU A 39 4.62 8.63 6.12
CA LEU A 39 3.79 8.74 7.31
C LEU A 39 4.63 9.26 8.49
N PRO A 40 4.13 10.23 9.28
CA PRO A 40 4.82 10.65 10.50
C PRO A 40 4.64 9.61 11.61
N GLY A 41 5.73 9.10 12.17
CA GLY A 41 5.73 8.12 13.27
C GLY A 41 6.50 6.85 12.92
N VAL A 42 6.25 5.78 13.67
CA VAL A 42 6.90 4.47 13.47
C VAL A 42 5.83 3.48 13.03
N TYR A 43 5.95 3.04 11.78
CA TYR A 43 5.01 2.13 11.14
C TYR A 43 5.80 1.10 10.34
N ALA A 44 5.26 -0.12 10.30
CA ALA A 44 5.84 -1.23 9.55
C ALA A 44 4.76 -1.88 8.66
N ASP A 45 5.20 -2.82 7.82
CA ASP A 45 4.35 -3.73 7.04
C ASP A 45 3.16 -3.06 6.32
N PRO A 46 3.40 -2.00 5.52
CA PRO A 46 2.31 -1.23 4.92
C PRO A 46 1.62 -2.02 3.79
N ASN A 47 0.29 -2.04 3.81
CA ASN A 47 -0.52 -2.35 2.64
C ASN A 47 -1.09 -1.08 2.02
N LEU A 48 -0.65 -0.74 0.81
CA LEU A 48 -1.15 0.40 0.02
C LEU A 48 -2.20 -0.10 -0.99
N THR A 49 -3.34 0.58 -1.05
CA THR A 49 -4.41 0.28 -2.00
C THR A 49 -5.15 1.53 -2.43
N VAL A 50 -5.98 1.40 -3.46
CA VAL A 50 -6.83 2.49 -3.99
C VAL A 50 -8.28 2.06 -3.90
N PHE A 51 -9.08 2.84 -3.17
CA PHE A 51 -10.53 2.65 -3.09
C PHE A 51 -11.25 3.95 -3.37
N ASN A 52 -12.27 3.91 -4.22
CA ASN A 52 -13.09 5.08 -4.56
C ASN A 52 -12.25 6.30 -5.01
N GLY A 53 -11.15 6.07 -5.75
CA GLY A 53 -10.24 7.12 -6.22
C GLY A 53 -9.31 7.71 -5.17
N LYS A 54 -9.29 7.18 -3.94
CA LYS A 54 -8.44 7.62 -2.83
C LYS A 54 -7.43 6.53 -2.46
N PHE A 55 -6.21 6.94 -2.14
CA PHE A 55 -5.16 6.03 -1.66
C PHE A 55 -5.34 5.77 -0.17
N TYR A 56 -5.10 4.53 0.24
CA TYR A 56 -5.14 4.12 1.64
C TYR A 56 -3.90 3.31 1.99
N ILE A 57 -3.26 3.62 3.13
CA ILE A 57 -2.22 2.80 3.74
C ILE A 57 -2.75 2.21 5.04
N TYR A 58 -2.58 0.89 5.18
CA TYR A 58 -2.85 0.13 6.39
C TYR A 58 -1.53 -0.45 6.89
N PRO A 59 -0.92 0.11 7.94
CA PRO A 59 0.33 -0.39 8.49
C PRO A 59 0.12 -1.20 9.78
N THR A 60 1.17 -1.91 10.17
CA THR A 60 1.43 -2.21 11.59
C THR A 60 1.73 -0.90 12.31
N THR A 61 0.97 -0.57 13.36
CA THR A 61 1.36 0.49 14.31
C THR A 61 2.56 -0.04 15.09
N ASP A 62 3.75 0.56 14.93
CA ASP A 62 4.99 0.04 15.54
C ASP A 62 5.54 1.01 16.61
N GLY A 63 6.76 0.79 17.11
CA GLY A 63 7.38 1.55 18.19
C GLY A 63 7.18 0.95 19.59
N THR A 64 6.60 -0.25 19.66
CA THR A 64 6.47 -1.04 20.89
C THR A 64 7.53 -2.14 20.95
N GLU A 65 8.09 -2.40 22.14
CA GLU A 65 9.04 -3.49 22.32
C GLU A 65 8.42 -4.85 21.95
N GLY A 66 9.13 -5.62 21.12
CA GLY A 66 8.67 -6.92 20.64
C GLY A 66 7.45 -6.88 19.72
N TRP A 67 7.23 -5.74 19.05
CA TRP A 67 6.09 -5.52 18.14
C TRP A 67 4.74 -5.80 18.83
N GLN A 68 4.56 -5.37 20.07
CA GLN A 68 3.38 -5.70 20.87
C GLN A 68 2.17 -4.76 20.69
N SER A 69 2.07 -4.04 19.59
CA SER A 69 0.90 -3.20 19.30
C SER A 69 -0.41 -3.97 19.39
N THR A 70 -1.46 -3.28 19.85
CA THR A 70 -2.78 -3.86 20.14
C THR A 70 -3.87 -3.33 19.22
N TYR A 71 -3.54 -2.50 18.23
CA TYR A 71 -4.53 -1.87 17.35
C TYR A 71 -3.95 -1.53 15.97
N PHE A 72 -4.84 -1.43 14.99
CA PHE A 72 -4.54 -0.98 13.64
C PHE A 72 -5.03 0.44 13.40
N THR A 73 -4.28 1.20 12.59
CA THR A 73 -4.69 2.50 12.08
C THR A 73 -4.81 2.47 10.56
N CYS A 74 -5.48 3.46 9.98
CA CYS A 74 -5.55 3.66 8.54
C CYS A 74 -5.13 5.10 8.21
N TRP A 75 -4.47 5.27 7.07
CA TRP A 75 -4.10 6.56 6.53
C TRP A 75 -4.69 6.71 5.13
N SER A 76 -5.18 7.89 4.79
CA SER A 76 -5.73 8.17 3.47
C SER A 76 -5.06 9.35 2.79
N SER A 77 -4.98 9.34 1.46
CA SER A 77 -4.39 10.42 0.67
C SER A 77 -5.07 10.57 -0.67
N ASP A 78 -5.24 11.81 -1.10
CA ASP A 78 -5.72 12.15 -2.45
C ASP A 78 -4.56 12.27 -3.46
N ASN A 79 -3.30 12.32 -2.99
CA ASN A 79 -2.17 12.69 -3.85
C ASN A 79 -0.84 11.97 -3.55
N LEU A 80 -0.85 10.92 -2.71
CA LEU A 80 0.33 10.15 -2.25
C LEU A 80 1.37 10.95 -1.45
N VAL A 81 1.18 12.25 -1.25
CA VAL A 81 2.10 13.15 -0.55
C VAL A 81 1.55 13.52 0.82
N ASN A 82 0.30 14.01 0.86
CA ASN A 82 -0.36 14.45 2.08
C ASN A 82 -1.23 13.31 2.60
N TRP A 83 -0.88 12.79 3.77
CA TRP A 83 -1.57 11.66 4.39
C TRP A 83 -2.37 12.12 5.61
N LYS A 84 -3.66 11.78 5.63
CA LYS A 84 -4.56 11.98 6.76
C LYS A 84 -4.63 10.70 7.59
N ASN A 85 -4.38 10.80 8.89
CA ASN A 85 -4.65 9.71 9.82
C ASN A 85 -6.17 9.57 10.01
N GLU A 86 -6.74 8.43 9.64
CA GLU A 86 -8.18 8.12 9.79
C GLU A 86 -8.52 7.54 11.18
N GLY A 87 -7.52 7.37 12.05
CA GLY A 87 -7.66 6.89 13.42
C GLY A 87 -7.54 5.37 13.54
N ILE A 88 -7.92 4.87 14.72
CA ILE A 88 -7.95 3.44 15.03
C ILE A 88 -9.14 2.81 14.28
N ILE A 89 -8.84 1.78 13.48
CA ILE A 89 -9.84 1.09 12.66
C ILE A 89 -10.27 -0.25 13.24
N LEU A 90 -9.43 -0.84 14.10
CA LEU A 90 -9.64 -2.10 14.82
C LEU A 90 -8.75 -2.12 16.06
N ASP A 91 -9.32 -2.36 17.23
CA ASP A 91 -8.63 -2.48 18.52
C ASP A 91 -8.78 -3.93 19.04
N LEU A 92 -7.68 -4.69 19.13
CA LEU A 92 -7.76 -6.12 19.45
C LEU A 92 -8.38 -6.37 20.83
N PRO A 93 -7.95 -5.69 21.92
CA PRO A 93 -8.57 -5.85 23.23
C PRO A 93 -10.07 -5.61 23.28
N LYS A 94 -10.55 -4.59 22.55
CA LYS A 94 -11.95 -4.17 22.56
C LYS A 94 -12.81 -4.97 21.59
N ASP A 95 -12.31 -5.17 20.38
CA ASP A 95 -13.12 -5.62 19.24
C ASP A 95 -12.98 -7.14 18.98
N LEU A 96 -11.96 -7.81 19.55
CA LEU A 96 -11.75 -9.26 19.40
C LEU A 96 -11.91 -10.03 20.71
N SER A 97 -12.51 -11.21 20.61
CA SER A 97 -12.63 -12.18 21.72
C SER A 97 -11.40 -13.07 21.88
N TRP A 98 -10.60 -13.25 20.82
CA TRP A 98 -9.62 -14.33 20.70
C TRP A 98 -8.15 -13.88 20.62
N ALA A 99 -7.88 -12.58 20.47
CA ALA A 99 -6.52 -12.01 20.52
C ALA A 99 -6.54 -10.62 21.17
N LYS A 100 -5.44 -10.25 21.84
CA LYS A 100 -5.32 -9.00 22.60
C LYS A 100 -4.08 -8.17 22.25
N VAL A 101 -3.13 -8.75 21.51
CA VAL A 101 -1.81 -8.17 21.22
C VAL A 101 -1.35 -8.60 19.83
N ARG A 102 -0.23 -8.01 19.37
CA ARG A 102 0.48 -8.39 18.15
C ARG A 102 -0.36 -8.15 16.89
N ALA A 103 -0.90 -6.94 16.77
CA ALA A 103 -1.60 -6.45 15.60
C ALA A 103 -0.60 -6.18 14.45
N TRP A 104 -0.43 -7.14 13.53
CA TRP A 104 0.62 -7.06 12.49
C TRP A 104 0.10 -7.22 11.06
N ALA A 105 0.89 -6.63 10.15
CA ALA A 105 0.97 -6.90 8.71
C ALA A 105 -0.40 -7.11 8.07
N PRO A 106 -1.21 -6.05 7.95
CA PRO A 106 -2.53 -6.18 7.40
C PRO A 106 -2.51 -6.25 5.86
N ALA A 107 -3.58 -6.81 5.30
CA ALA A 107 -3.92 -6.68 3.90
C ALA A 107 -5.42 -6.44 3.75
N ILE A 108 -5.84 -5.73 2.71
CA ILE A 108 -7.26 -5.41 2.51
C ILE A 108 -7.72 -5.65 1.08
N ALA A 109 -8.95 -6.15 0.93
CA ALA A 109 -9.62 -6.27 -0.35
C ALA A 109 -11.07 -5.76 -0.26
N GLN A 110 -11.61 -5.33 -1.39
CA GLN A 110 -13.02 -4.96 -1.52
C GLN A 110 -13.75 -6.02 -2.32
N LYS A 111 -14.91 -6.47 -1.84
CA LYS A 111 -15.81 -7.35 -2.59
C LYS A 111 -17.26 -7.05 -2.21
N ASN A 112 -18.17 -7.04 -3.18
CA ASN A 112 -19.61 -6.84 -2.96
C ASN A 112 -19.95 -5.60 -2.09
N GLY A 113 -19.24 -4.49 -2.29
CA GLY A 113 -19.46 -3.24 -1.54
C GLY A 113 -19.01 -3.28 -0.07
N LYS A 114 -18.29 -4.32 0.35
CA LYS A 114 -17.69 -4.45 1.68
C LYS A 114 -16.17 -4.45 1.60
N TYR A 115 -15.54 -4.07 2.69
CA TYR A 115 -14.08 -4.07 2.86
C TYR A 115 -13.70 -5.18 3.83
N TYR A 116 -12.82 -6.08 3.39
CA TYR A 116 -12.34 -7.23 4.13
C TYR A 116 -10.88 -6.97 4.51
N PHE A 117 -10.67 -6.72 5.80
CA PHE A 117 -9.38 -6.42 6.40
C PHE A 117 -8.82 -7.68 7.04
N TYR A 118 -7.79 -8.25 6.42
CA TYR A 118 -7.04 -9.40 6.88
C TYR A 118 -5.84 -8.92 7.67
N TYR A 119 -5.52 -9.60 8.76
CA TYR A 119 -4.45 -9.18 9.66
C TYR A 119 -3.92 -10.35 10.47
N SER A 120 -2.72 -10.18 11.00
CA SER A 120 -2.19 -11.08 12.02
C SER A 120 -2.53 -10.55 13.41
N ALA A 121 -2.96 -11.44 14.31
CA ALA A 121 -3.17 -11.16 15.73
C ALA A 121 -2.78 -12.38 16.58
N ASP A 122 -1.81 -12.19 17.48
CA ASP A 122 -1.17 -13.25 18.28
C ASP A 122 -0.83 -14.51 17.44
N VAL A 123 -0.18 -14.31 16.29
CA VAL A 123 0.28 -15.40 15.39
C VAL A 123 -0.89 -16.22 14.80
N ASN A 124 -2.09 -15.64 14.72
CA ASN A 124 -3.21 -16.15 13.92
C ASN A 124 -3.54 -15.14 12.83
N ILE A 125 -4.24 -15.58 11.77
CA ILE A 125 -4.85 -14.66 10.80
C ILE A 125 -6.33 -14.47 11.12
N GLY A 126 -6.73 -13.22 11.25
CA GLY A 126 -8.13 -12.78 11.36
C GLY A 126 -8.64 -12.14 10.07
N VAL A 127 -9.96 -11.98 9.99
CA VAL A 127 -10.62 -11.12 9.00
C VAL A 127 -11.67 -10.29 9.72
N ALA A 128 -11.68 -8.99 9.46
CA ALA A 128 -12.70 -8.07 9.93
C ALA A 128 -13.34 -7.35 8.74
N VAL A 129 -14.60 -6.94 8.89
CA VAL A 129 -15.41 -6.41 7.79
C VAL A 129 -15.92 -5.01 8.14
N ALA A 130 -15.91 -4.11 7.14
CA ALA A 130 -16.46 -2.77 7.25
C ALA A 130 -17.25 -2.35 6.01
N ASP A 131 -18.07 -1.31 6.17
CA ASP A 131 -18.80 -0.63 5.09
C ASP A 131 -17.98 0.46 4.40
N LYS A 132 -16.86 0.87 5.02
CA LYS A 132 -15.98 1.94 4.55
C LYS A 132 -14.52 1.46 4.61
N PRO A 133 -13.64 1.96 3.73
CA PRO A 133 -12.23 1.58 3.75
C PRO A 133 -11.53 2.00 5.05
N SER A 134 -11.98 3.08 5.70
CA SER A 134 -11.45 3.57 6.98
C SER A 134 -12.13 2.93 8.20
N GLY A 135 -12.92 1.88 8.03
CA GLY A 135 -13.65 1.24 9.13
C GLY A 135 -14.83 2.07 9.67
N PRO A 136 -15.25 1.82 10.93
CA PRO A 136 -14.68 0.84 11.86
C PRO A 136 -14.89 -0.60 11.37
N PHE A 137 -13.91 -1.47 11.58
CA PHE A 137 -13.99 -2.89 11.23
C PHE A 137 -14.56 -3.71 12.38
N LYS A 138 -15.27 -4.78 12.05
CA LYS A 138 -15.87 -5.71 13.02
C LYS A 138 -15.47 -7.13 12.67
N ASP A 139 -15.10 -7.92 13.67
CA ASP A 139 -14.87 -9.36 13.50
C ASP A 139 -16.23 -10.09 13.38
N PRO A 140 -16.58 -10.66 12.21
CA PRO A 140 -17.83 -11.39 12.06
C PRO A 140 -17.72 -12.85 12.54
N LEU A 141 -16.51 -13.37 12.75
CA LEU A 141 -16.28 -14.78 13.04
C LEU A 141 -16.20 -15.06 14.55
N GLY A 142 -15.71 -14.10 15.33
CA GLY A 142 -15.46 -14.28 16.76
C GLY A 142 -14.37 -15.32 17.06
N LYS A 143 -13.59 -15.69 16.04
CA LYS A 143 -12.46 -16.65 16.07
C LYS A 143 -11.51 -16.34 14.91
N PRO A 144 -10.26 -16.85 14.93
CA PRO A 144 -9.36 -16.73 13.79
C PRO A 144 -9.95 -17.30 12.50
N LEU A 145 -9.61 -16.68 11.37
CA LEU A 145 -9.83 -17.26 10.05
C LEU A 145 -8.87 -18.44 9.82
N ILE A 146 -7.59 -18.25 10.16
CA ILE A 146 -6.57 -19.30 10.16
C ILE A 146 -5.89 -19.31 11.52
N ALA A 147 -6.05 -20.41 12.25
CA ALA A 147 -5.54 -20.55 13.61
C ALA A 147 -4.03 -20.83 13.63
N LYS A 148 -3.33 -20.32 14.63
CA LYS A 148 -1.92 -20.61 14.90
C LYS A 148 -1.68 -22.12 15.02
N GLY A 149 -0.58 -22.60 14.45
CA GLY A 149 -0.21 -24.02 14.44
C GLY A 149 -0.96 -24.88 13.42
N SER A 150 -1.81 -24.31 12.57
CA SER A 150 -2.49 -25.03 11.48
C SER A 150 -1.55 -25.43 10.33
N VAL A 151 -0.41 -24.76 10.20
CA VAL A 151 0.64 -25.04 9.22
C VAL A 151 2.01 -25.01 9.89
N ARG A 152 3.05 -25.49 9.19
CA ARG A 152 4.43 -25.30 9.61
C ARG A 152 4.82 -23.82 9.47
N GLY A 153 5.48 -23.29 10.49
CA GLY A 153 5.84 -21.86 10.58
C GLY A 153 4.81 -21.04 11.34
N GLN A 154 4.91 -19.71 11.24
CA GLN A 154 3.93 -18.81 11.86
C GLN A 154 2.80 -18.49 10.89
N VAL A 155 1.58 -18.35 11.42
CA VAL A 155 0.38 -17.95 10.68
C VAL A 155 0.26 -16.43 10.77
N ILE A 156 1.07 -15.74 9.96
CA ILE A 156 1.18 -14.29 9.93
C ILE A 156 1.29 -13.79 8.48
N ASP A 157 1.37 -12.47 8.31
CA ASP A 157 1.62 -11.75 7.06
C ASP A 157 0.63 -12.12 5.94
N PRO A 158 -0.70 -12.01 6.19
CA PRO A 158 -1.69 -12.26 5.17
C PRO A 158 -1.56 -11.26 4.02
N MET A 159 -1.72 -11.75 2.79
CA MET A 159 -1.88 -10.95 1.58
C MET A 159 -3.05 -11.50 0.77
N VAL A 160 -4.01 -10.63 0.44
CA VAL A 160 -5.18 -11.01 -0.35
C VAL A 160 -5.05 -10.52 -1.78
N PHE A 161 -5.38 -11.39 -2.73
CA PHE A 161 -5.45 -11.07 -4.15
C PHE A 161 -6.79 -11.56 -4.70
N THR A 162 -7.50 -10.72 -5.45
CA THR A 162 -8.68 -11.13 -6.21
C THR A 162 -8.30 -11.11 -7.68
N ASP A 163 -8.41 -12.27 -8.32
CA ASP A 163 -8.05 -12.44 -9.72
C ASP A 163 -9.16 -11.94 -10.64
N ASP A 164 -8.86 -11.83 -11.93
CA ASP A 164 -9.78 -11.31 -12.94
C ASP A 164 -11.03 -12.19 -13.16
N ASP A 165 -10.95 -13.48 -12.85
CA ASP A 165 -12.07 -14.42 -12.82
C ASP A 165 -12.98 -14.28 -11.58
N GLY A 166 -12.60 -13.43 -10.62
CA GLY A 166 -13.33 -13.17 -9.38
C GLY A 166 -13.00 -14.14 -8.22
N ALA A 167 -12.10 -15.09 -8.43
CA ALA A 167 -11.52 -15.91 -7.37
C ALA A 167 -10.69 -15.04 -6.42
N ALA A 168 -10.74 -15.35 -5.14
CA ALA A 168 -9.95 -14.67 -4.13
C ALA A 168 -8.97 -15.67 -3.52
N TYR A 169 -7.73 -15.25 -3.41
CA TYR A 169 -6.62 -16.02 -2.86
C TYR A 169 -6.08 -15.31 -1.63
N LEU A 170 -5.79 -16.08 -0.58
CA LEU A 170 -5.13 -15.57 0.62
C LEU A 170 -3.77 -16.26 0.77
N TYR A 171 -2.71 -15.48 0.59
CA TYR A 171 -1.33 -15.90 0.84
C TYR A 171 -0.93 -15.56 2.27
N PHE A 172 -0.11 -16.38 2.90
CA PHE A 172 0.38 -16.12 4.26
C PHE A 172 1.59 -16.97 4.63
N GLY A 173 2.26 -16.61 5.71
CA GLY A 173 3.20 -17.47 6.42
C GLY A 173 4.59 -16.88 6.60
N GLN A 174 5.31 -17.41 7.58
CA GLN A 174 6.69 -17.04 7.89
C GLN A 174 7.62 -18.22 7.61
N GLY A 175 8.68 -17.98 6.85
CA GLY A 175 9.64 -19.00 6.42
C GLY A 175 9.12 -19.96 5.34
N GLN A 176 7.81 -20.14 5.22
CA GLN A 176 7.12 -20.84 4.14
C GLN A 176 5.84 -20.09 3.78
N CYS A 177 5.62 -19.88 2.48
CA CYS A 177 4.38 -19.30 1.96
C CYS A 177 3.33 -20.40 1.76
N HIS A 178 2.12 -20.14 2.25
CA HIS A 178 0.92 -20.93 2.08
C HIS A 178 -0.11 -20.11 1.32
N ALA A 179 -1.01 -20.78 0.61
CA ALA A 179 -2.12 -20.12 -0.10
C ALA A 179 -3.40 -20.95 0.05
N VAL A 180 -4.54 -20.27 0.19
CA VAL A 180 -5.89 -20.85 0.22
C VAL A 180 -6.85 -20.07 -0.66
#